data_AF-A0A6V7IEL8-F1
#
_entry.id   AF-A0A6V7IEL8-F1
#
_cell.length_a   1.000
_cell.length_b   1.000
_cell.length_c   1.000
_cell.angle_alpha   90.00
_cell.angle_beta   90.00
_cell.angle_gamma   90.00
#
_symmetry.space_group_name_H-M   'P 1'
#
loop_
_entity.id
_entity.type
_entity.pdbx_description
1 polymer ?
#
loop_
_entity_poly.entity_id
_entity_poly.type
_entity_poly.pdbx_seq_one_letter_code
_entity_poly.pdbx_strand_id
1 'polypeptide(L)'
;AGMYWLQLMDKYAANWSVLLIAICECILVAWVYGADRFLDDVQHMIGPRGRCWRFFWTWMWKVVTPAALFFILFFNWVEYEPLSYGAYVYPRWADAVGWLVGLFPVFVIILFAV
;
A
#
# COMPACT_ATOMS: atom_id res chain seq x y z
N ALA A 1 0.37 19.87 22.67
CA ALA A 1 1.55 19.42 21.91
C ALA A 1 1.41 18.00 21.36
N GLY A 2 1.00 17.00 22.17
CA GLY A 2 0.90 15.61 21.70
C GLY A 2 -0.11 15.35 20.57
N MET A 3 -1.28 16.00 20.60
CA MET A 3 -2.31 15.81 19.56
C MET A 3 -1.85 16.18 18.15
N TYR A 4 -0.99 17.20 18.03
CA TYR A 4 -0.41 17.62 16.75
C TYR A 4 0.48 16.51 16.17
N TRP A 5 1.39 15.97 16.98
CA TRP A 5 2.23 14.84 16.57
C TRP A 5 1.41 13.60 16.19
N LEU A 6 0.36 13.31 16.95
CA LEU A 6 -0.52 12.17 16.69
C LEU A 6 -1.22 12.32 15.32
N GLN A 7 -1.78 13.49 15.02
CA GLN A 7 -2.42 13.73 13.72
C GLN A 7 -1.46 13.74 12.54
N LEU A 8 -0.26 14.28 12.72
CA LEU A 8 0.78 14.23 11.70
C LEU A 8 1.10 12.77 11.36
N MET A 9 1.29 11.93 12.38
CA MET A 9 1.56 10.50 12.20
C MET A 9 0.36 9.76 11.61
N ASP A 10 -0.85 10.03 12.05
CA ASP A 10 -2.06 9.37 11.54
C ASP A 10 -2.27 9.64 10.04
N LYS A 11 -2.09 10.90 9.61
CA LYS A 11 -2.26 11.25 8.19
C LYS A 11 -1.11 10.71 7.31
N TYR A 12 0.14 10.80 7.75
CA TYR A 12 1.27 10.37 6.91
C TYR A 12 1.57 8.87 6.99
N ALA A 13 1.49 8.26 8.18
CA ALA A 13 1.81 6.85 8.38
C ALA A 13 0.62 5.92 8.09
N ALA A 14 -0.59 6.24 8.57
CA ALA A 14 -1.72 5.32 8.44
C ALA A 14 -2.49 5.47 7.13
N ASN A 15 -2.48 6.66 6.50
CA ASN A 15 -3.23 6.89 5.27
C ASN A 15 -2.33 6.67 4.03
N TRP A 16 -1.20 7.36 3.96
CA TRP A 16 -0.37 7.39 2.75
C TRP A 16 0.65 6.24 2.68
N SER A 17 1.40 6.02 3.76
CA SER A 17 2.45 4.99 3.82
C SER A 17 1.91 3.58 3.62
N VAL A 18 0.82 3.22 4.33
CA VAL A 18 0.28 1.85 4.28
C VAL A 18 -0.25 1.48 2.90
N LEU A 19 -0.84 2.43 2.17
CA LEU A 19 -1.33 2.20 0.82
C LEU A 19 -0.18 1.95 -0.15
N LEU A 20 0.90 2.72 -0.05
CA LEU A 20 2.10 2.50 -0.85
C LEU A 20 2.74 1.15 -0.57
N ILE A 21 2.84 0.76 0.70
CA ILE A 21 3.33 -0.58 1.11
C ILE A 21 2.46 -1.67 0.48
N ALA A 22 1.13 -1.57 0.62
CA ALA A 22 0.20 -2.56 0.07
C ALA A 22 0.29 -2.69 -1.46
N ILE A 23 0.48 -1.58 -2.18
CA ILE A 23 0.68 -1.59 -3.63
C ILE A 23 1.99 -2.29 -3.99
N CYS A 24 3.08 -1.95 -3.32
CA CYS A 24 4.38 -2.59 -3.54
C CYS A 24 4.33 -4.09 -3.26
N GLU A 25 3.72 -4.52 -2.16
CA GLU A 25 3.53 -5.94 -1.82
C GLU A 25 2.69 -6.65 -2.89
N CYS A 26 1.58 -6.04 -3.33
CA CYS A 26 0.75 -6.64 -4.39
C CYS A 26 1.51 -6.78 -5.71
N ILE A 27 2.33 -5.80 -6.09
CA ILE A 27 3.16 -5.88 -7.31
C ILE A 27 4.23 -6.97 -7.15
N LEU A 28 4.89 -7.05 -5.99
CA LEU A 28 5.88 -8.09 -5.70
C LEU A 28 5.25 -9.48 -5.81
N VAL A 29 4.11 -9.72 -5.18
CA VAL A 29 3.43 -11.02 -5.24
C VAL A 29 2.95 -11.34 -6.66
N ALA A 30 2.33 -10.38 -7.35
CA ALA A 30 1.74 -10.62 -8.66
C ALA A 30 2.77 -10.83 -9.77
N TRP A 31 3.87 -10.06 -9.75
CA TRP A 31 4.84 -9.99 -10.85
C TRP A 31 6.23 -10.57 -10.53
N VAL A 32 6.77 -10.36 -9.32
CA VAL A 32 8.11 -10.87 -8.95
C VAL A 32 8.03 -12.32 -8.48
N TYR A 33 7.15 -12.63 -7.53
CA TYR A 33 6.90 -14.00 -7.10
C TYR A 33 6.12 -14.79 -8.17
N GLY A 34 5.17 -14.11 -8.81
CA GLY A 34 4.32 -14.64 -9.86
C GLY A 34 3.01 -15.21 -9.28
N ALA A 35 1.89 -14.65 -9.74
CA ALA A 35 0.55 -15.05 -9.27
C ALA A 35 0.26 -16.55 -9.42
N ASP A 36 0.80 -17.19 -10.46
CA ASP A 36 0.63 -18.63 -10.68
C ASP A 36 1.30 -19.49 -9.60
N ARG A 37 2.52 -19.13 -9.18
CA ARG A 37 3.23 -19.81 -8.08
C ARG A 37 2.52 -19.61 -6.75
N PHE A 38 2.09 -18.37 -6.50
CA PHE A 38 1.29 -18.06 -5.31
C PHE A 38 0.01 -18.91 -5.24
N LEU A 39 -0.69 -19.07 -6.36
CA LEU A 39 -1.89 -19.90 -6.41
C LEU A 39 -1.61 -21.39 -6.25
N ASP A 40 -0.49 -21.88 -6.78
CA ASP A 40 -0.07 -23.26 -6.59
C ASP A 40 0.28 -23.54 -5.11
N ASP A 41 0.92 -22.61 -4.41
CA ASP A 41 1.19 -22.71 -2.96
C ASP A 41 -0.10 -22.70 -2.14
N VAL A 42 -1.03 -21.79 -2.48
CA VAL A 42 -2.36 -21.74 -1.85
C VAL A 42 -3.11 -23.06 -2.09
N GLN A 43 -3.01 -23.66 -3.27
CA GLN A 43 -3.62 -24.95 -3.56
C GLN A 43 -2.97 -26.10 -2.76
N HIS A 44 -1.67 -26.03 -2.45
CA HIS A 44 -1.02 -27.00 -1.57
C HIS A 44 -1.48 -26.88 -0.12
N MET A 45 -1.78 -25.66 0.35
CA MET A 45 -2.22 -25.42 1.73
C MET A 45 -3.68 -25.83 1.98
N ILE A 46 -4.59 -25.48 1.06
CA ILE A 46 -6.05 -25.67 1.26
C ILE A 46 -6.59 -26.89 0.50
N GLY A 47 -5.74 -27.58 -0.25
CA GLY A 47 -6.09 -28.75 -1.08
C GLY A 47 -6.49 -28.40 -2.52
N PRO A 48 -6.65 -29.44 -3.38
CA PRO A 48 -6.85 -29.27 -4.82
C PRO A 48 -8.13 -28.51 -5.14
N ARG A 49 -8.01 -27.48 -6.00
CA ARG A 49 -9.11 -26.62 -6.46
C ARG A 49 -9.29 -26.78 -7.97
N GLY A 50 -10.50 -26.50 -8.46
CA GLY A 50 -10.82 -26.58 -9.88
C GLY A 50 -10.15 -25.49 -10.72
N ARG A 51 -10.06 -25.72 -12.04
CA ARG A 51 -9.41 -24.80 -13.00
C ARG A 51 -10.06 -23.41 -13.05
N CYS A 52 -11.38 -23.32 -12.87
CA CYS A 52 -12.11 -22.04 -12.83
C CYS A 52 -11.71 -21.17 -11.64
N TRP A 53 -11.43 -21.79 -10.48
CA TRP A 53 -10.96 -21.09 -9.29
C TRP A 53 -9.59 -20.46 -9.54
N ARG A 54 -8.65 -21.23 -10.10
CA ARG A 54 -7.31 -20.73 -10.45
C ARG A 54 -7.38 -19.53 -11.39
N PHE A 55 -8.19 -19.61 -12.44
CA PHE A 55 -8.32 -18.51 -13.42
C PHE A 55 -8.88 -17.23 -12.78
N PHE A 56 -9.96 -17.35 -11.99
CA PHE A 56 -10.57 -16.21 -11.29
C PHE A 56 -9.56 -15.52 -10.35
N TRP A 57 -8.88 -16.29 -9.50
CA TRP A 57 -7.94 -15.72 -8.54
C TRP A 57 -6.68 -15.16 -9.21
N THR A 58 -6.22 -15.74 -10.31
CA THR A 58 -5.07 -15.20 -11.06
C THR A 58 -5.38 -13.79 -11.56
N TRP A 59 -6.55 -13.59 -12.16
CA TRP A 59 -7.00 -12.28 -12.63
C TRP A 59 -7.24 -11.30 -11.48
N MET A 60 -7.80 -11.78 -10.37
CA MET A 60 -7.99 -10.96 -9.19
C MET A 60 -6.65 -10.42 -8.65
N TRP A 61 -5.65 -11.29 -8.48
CA TRP A 61 -4.33 -10.90 -7.97
C TRP A 61 -3.50 -10.06 -8.95
N LYS A 62 -3.58 -10.34 -10.26
CA LYS A 62 -2.80 -9.58 -11.25
C LYS A 62 -3.40 -8.22 -11.60
N VAL A 63 -4.72 -8.07 -11.56
CA VAL A 63 -5.40 -6.89 -12.13
C VAL A 63 -6.33 -6.21 -11.14
N VAL A 64 -7.22 -6.95 -10.49
CA VAL A 64 -8.26 -6.34 -9.64
C VAL A 64 -7.65 -5.71 -8.39
N THR A 65 -6.82 -6.46 -7.65
CA THR A 65 -6.23 -5.98 -6.40
C THR A 65 -5.30 -4.77 -6.61
N PRO A 66 -4.36 -4.79 -7.57
CA PRO A 66 -3.54 -3.62 -7.85
C PRO A 66 -4.38 -2.43 -8.31
N ALA A 67 -5.37 -2.64 -9.20
CA ALA A 67 -6.21 -1.55 -9.71
C ALA A 67 -7.05 -0.90 -8.59
N ALA A 68 -7.61 -1.68 -7.68
CA ALA A 68 -8.37 -1.17 -6.55
C ALA A 68 -7.49 -0.34 -5.61
N LEU A 69 -6.26 -0.79 -5.32
CA LEU A 69 -5.32 -0.04 -4.49
C LEU A 69 -4.86 1.26 -5.17
N PHE A 70 -4.57 1.23 -6.47
CA PHE A 70 -4.27 2.44 -7.25
C PHE A 70 -5.44 3.42 -7.27
N PHE A 71 -6.67 2.92 -7.38
CA PHE A 71 -7.87 3.74 -7.33
C PHE A 71 -8.00 4.45 -5.98
N ILE A 72 -7.86 3.72 -4.87
CA ILE A 72 -7.91 4.32 -3.52
C ILE A 72 -6.80 5.36 -3.34
N LEU A 73 -5.57 5.05 -3.77
CA LEU A 73 -4.45 5.99 -3.71
C LEU A 73 -4.71 7.26 -4.53
N PHE A 74 -5.30 7.12 -5.72
CA PHE A 74 -5.65 8.25 -6.57
C PHE A 74 -6.68 9.16 -5.90
N PHE A 75 -7.76 8.61 -5.37
CA PHE A 75 -8.76 9.39 -4.62
C PHE A 75 -8.15 10.06 -3.39
N ASN A 76 -7.26 9.36 -2.69
CA ASN A 76 -6.53 9.91 -1.55
C ASN A 76 -5.67 11.13 -1.93
N TRP A 77 -5.05 11.11 -3.11
CA TRP A 77 -4.30 12.25 -3.62
C TRP A 77 -5.23 13.41 -4.02
N VAL A 78 -6.36 13.12 -4.66
CA VAL A 78 -7.33 14.15 -5.08
C VAL A 78 -7.92 14.87 -3.86
N GLU A 79 -8.20 14.14 -2.79
CA GLU A 79 -8.69 14.70 -1.51
C GLU A 79 -7.55 15.19 -0.59
N TYR A 80 -6.32 15.30 -1.10
CA TYR A 80 -5.19 15.76 -0.31
C TYR A 80 -5.35 17.25 0.05
N GLU A 81 -5.91 17.52 1.21
CA GLU A 81 -5.85 18.84 1.83
C GLU A 81 -4.56 18.99 2.64
N PRO A 82 -3.85 20.14 2.54
CA PRO A 82 -2.69 20.41 3.38
C PRO A 82 -3.11 20.34 4.86
N LEU A 83 -2.32 19.65 5.70
CA LEU A 83 -2.66 19.49 7.12
C LEU A 83 -2.78 20.87 7.78
N SER A 84 -4.01 21.23 8.14
CA SER A 84 -4.31 22.36 9.03
C SER A 84 -5.08 21.84 10.23
N TYR A 85 -4.59 22.09 11.44
CA TYR A 85 -5.34 21.79 12.66
C TYR A 85 -5.84 23.10 13.28
N GLY A 86 -7.14 23.36 13.16
CA GLY A 86 -7.74 24.61 13.62
C GLY A 86 -7.14 25.82 12.87
N ALA A 87 -6.53 26.74 13.61
CA ALA A 87 -5.83 27.91 13.04
C ALA A 87 -4.33 27.68 12.75
N TYR A 88 -3.81 26.48 13.02
CA TYR A 88 -2.39 26.16 12.86
C TYR A 88 -2.13 25.44 11.53
N VAL A 89 -1.40 26.12 10.63
CA VAL A 89 -0.91 25.54 9.38
C VAL A 89 0.42 24.86 9.68
N TYR A 90 0.54 23.57 9.33
CA TYR A 90 1.78 22.85 9.55
C TYR A 90 2.92 23.47 8.72
N PRO A 91 4.11 23.64 9.32
CA PRO A 91 5.27 24.13 8.59
C PRO A 91 5.80 23.07 7.63
N ARG A 92 6.37 23.50 6.50
CA ARG A 92 6.85 22.61 5.40
C ARG A 92 7.84 21.52 5.82
N TRP A 93 8.56 21.70 6.93
CA TRP A 93 9.45 20.67 7.47
C TRP A 93 8.67 19.46 8.01
N ALA A 94 7.45 19.66 8.53
CA ALA A 94 6.62 18.59 9.05
C ALA A 94 6.11 17.70 7.91
N ASP A 95 5.81 18.29 6.76
CA ASP A 95 5.49 17.54 5.55
C ASP A 95 6.69 16.70 5.11
N ALA A 96 7.90 17.29 5.05
CA ALA A 96 9.11 16.54 4.68
C ALA A 96 9.37 15.33 5.60
N VAL A 97 9.12 15.47 6.91
CA VAL A 97 9.19 14.35 7.87
C VAL A 97 8.11 13.31 7.57
N GLY A 98 6.89 13.73 7.28
CA GLY A 98 5.79 12.85 6.89
C GLY A 98 6.10 12.01 5.64
N TRP A 99 6.66 12.64 4.61
CA TRP A 99 7.12 11.96 3.40
C TRP A 99 8.25 10.95 3.69
N LEU A 100 9.18 11.30 4.56
CA LEU A 100 10.29 10.40 4.94
C LEU A 100 9.75 9.17 5.68
N VAL A 101 8.81 9.35 6.61
CA VAL A 101 8.13 8.26 7.33
C VAL A 101 7.33 7.38 6.35
N GLY A 102 6.72 7.96 5.33
CA GLY A 102 5.97 7.22 4.32
C GLY A 102 6.82 6.42 3.34
N LEU A 103 7.97 6.96 2.94
CA LEU A 103 8.86 6.32 1.96
C LEU A 103 9.82 5.30 2.58
N PHE A 104 10.13 5.43 3.87
CA PHE A 104 11.09 4.56 4.54
C PHE A 104 10.71 3.06 4.47
N PRO A 105 9.46 2.64 4.75
CA PRO A 105 9.08 1.23 4.65
C PRO A 105 9.15 0.70 3.21
N VAL A 106 8.73 1.51 2.24
CA VAL A 106 8.77 1.15 0.81
C VAL A 106 10.21 0.94 0.36
N PHE A 107 11.12 1.81 0.78
CA PHE A 107 12.54 1.67 0.49
C PHE A 107 13.12 0.36 1.06
N VAL A 108 12.76 0.02 2.31
CA VAL A 108 13.18 -1.24 2.93
C VAL A 108 12.68 -2.45 2.13
N ILE A 109 11.41 -2.44 1.71
CA ILE A 109 10.82 -3.52 0.91
C ILE A 109 11.56 -3.71 -0.41
N ILE A 110 11.85 -2.61 -1.13
CA ILE A 110 12.60 -2.68 -2.40
C ILE A 110 14.02 -3.20 -2.17
N LEU A 111 14.70 -2.75 -1.11
CA LEU A 111 16.06 -3.17 -0.80
C LEU A 111 16.17 -4.66 -0.48
N PHE A 112 15.17 -5.24 0.20
CA PHE A 112 15.14 -6.68 0.46
C PHE A 112 14.65 -7.52 -0.73
N ALA A 113 13.94 -6.90 -1.69
CA ALA A 113 13.49 -7.59 -2.89
C ALA A 113 14.56 -7.70 -3.99
N VAL A 114 15.61 -6.86 -3.95
CA VAL A 114 16.79 -6.90 -4.84
C VAL A 114 17.89 -7.77 -4.25
#